data_AF-A0A957DR89-F1
#
_entry.id   AF-A0A957DR89-F1
#
_cell.length_a   1.000
_cell.length_b   1.000
_cell.length_c   1.000
_cell.angle_alpha   90.00
_cell.angle_beta   90.00
_cell.angle_gamma   90.00
#
_symmetry.space_group_name_H-M   'P 1'
#
loop_
_entity.id
_entity.type
_entity.pdbx_description
1 polymer ?
#
loop_
_entity_poly.entity_id
_entity_poly.type
_entity_poly.pdbx_seq_one_letter_code
_entity_poly.pdbx_strand_id
1 'polypeptide(L)' 'MNKYLPASIDPKDVIATIGLMSDTHMPQRWAALPPVLGHIFANVEMIFHAGDVGELWVLDELSQIAPVIAVHG' A
#
# COMPACT_ATOMS: atom_id res chain seq x y z
N MET A 1 8.67 8.45 -13.91
CA MET A 1 7.51 7.97 -14.69
C MET A 1 6.86 6.85 -13.90
N ASN A 2 5.56 6.92 -13.60
CA ASN A 2 4.87 5.88 -12.84
C ASN A 2 4.72 4.62 -13.72
N LYS A 3 5.47 3.56 -13.44
CA LYS A 3 5.44 2.32 -14.21
C LYS A 3 4.14 1.53 -14.07
N TYR A 4 3.30 1.90 -13.10
CA TYR A 4 2.00 1.29 -12.84
C TYR A 4 0.85 2.02 -13.52
N LEU A 5 1.11 3.17 -14.15
CA LEU A 5 0.09 3.90 -14.91
C LEU A 5 -0.18 3.19 -16.24
N PRO A 6 -1.43 2.79 -16.55
CA PRO A 6 -1.78 2.21 -17.83
C PRO A 6 -1.44 3.16 -18.98
N ALA A 7 -0.88 2.62 -20.08
CA ALA A 7 -0.44 3.41 -21.22
C ALA A 7 -1.57 4.21 -21.91
N SER A 8 -2.82 3.83 -21.68
CA SER A 8 -4.00 4.53 -22.22
C SER A 8 -4.42 5.76 -21.41
N ILE A 9 -3.78 6.02 -20.26
CA ILE A 9 -4.13 7.14 -19.37
C ILE A 9 -3.01 8.18 -19.45
N ASP A 10 -3.37 9.43 -19.76
CA ASP A 10 -2.44 10.56 -19.68
C ASP A 10 -2.19 10.89 -18.20
N PRO A 11 -0.93 10.99 -17.73
CA PRO A 11 -0.62 11.36 -16.35
C PRO A 11 -1.32 12.63 -15.87
N LYS A 12 -1.64 13.58 -16.76
CA LYS A 12 -2.33 14.83 -16.40
C LYS A 12 -3.80 14.62 -15.98
N ASP A 13 -4.39 13.51 -16.41
CA ASP A 13 -5.79 13.16 -16.13
C ASP A 13 -5.92 12.37 -14.81
N VAL A 14 -4.79 11.99 -14.20
CA VAL A 14 -4.75 11.30 -12.91
C VAL A 14 -4.94 12.31 -11.79
N ILE A 15 -6.08 12.21 -11.10
CA ILE A 15 -6.39 13.07 -9.94
C ILE A 15 -5.90 12.50 -8.61
N ALA A 16 -5.66 11.19 -8.54
CA ALA A 16 -5.15 10.53 -7.36
C ALA A 16 -4.44 9.20 -7.70
N THR A 17 -3.40 8.84 -6.94
CA THR A 17 -2.72 7.53 -6.99
C THR A 17 -2.75 6.88 -5.62
N ILE A 18 -3.41 5.72 -5.52
CA ILE A 18 -3.63 5.00 -4.27
C ILE A 18 -2.91 3.64 -4.32
N GLY A 19 -2.16 3.31 -3.28
CA GLY A 19 -1.62 1.97 -3.07
C GLY A 19 -2.70 1.05 -2.48
N LEU A 20 -2.84 -0.17 -3.00
CA LEU A 20 -3.82 -1.14 -2.51
C LEU A 20 -3.11 -2.47 -2.18
N MET A 21 -3.37 -3.00 -0.99
CA MET A 21 -2.91 -4.31 -0.55
C MET A 21 -3.91 -4.96 0.41
N SER A 22 -3.72 -6.24 0.74
CA SER A 22 -4.59 -6.99 1.65
C SER A 22 -3.87 -8.22 2.22
N ASP A 23 -4.52 -8.90 3.17
CA ASP A 23 -4.19 -10.28 3.57
C ASP A 23 -2.73 -10.48 4.03
N THR A 24 -2.14 -9.48 4.69
CA THR A 24 -0.78 -9.61 5.19
C THR A 24 -0.69 -10.70 6.24
N HIS A 25 -1.70 -10.86 7.12
CA HIS A 25 -1.74 -11.84 8.21
C HIS A 25 -0.40 -11.97 8.95
N MET A 26 0.20 -10.86 9.34
CA MET A 26 1.51 -10.88 10.02
C MET A 26 1.29 -11.04 11.54
N PRO A 27 2.14 -11.80 12.24
CA PRO A 27 3.36 -12.46 11.76
C PRO A 27 3.14 -13.88 11.18
N GLN A 28 1.89 -14.34 11.03
CA GLN A 28 1.58 -15.74 10.68
C GLN A 28 2.11 -16.12 9.28
N ARG A 29 2.06 -15.21 8.31
CA ARG A 29 2.60 -15.43 6.96
C ARG A 29 4.04 -14.96 6.79
N TRP A 30 4.38 -13.80 7.37
CA TRP A 30 5.71 -13.20 7.28
C TRP A 30 6.07 -12.46 8.55
N ALA A 31 7.35 -12.48 8.90
CA ALA A 31 7.87 -11.83 10.10
C ALA A 31 7.97 -10.30 9.99
N ALA A 32 7.99 -9.74 8.78
CA ALA A 32 8.14 -8.32 8.52
C ALA A 32 7.58 -7.96 7.13
N LEU A 33 7.31 -6.67 6.91
CA LEU A 33 6.92 -6.16 5.59
C LEU A 33 8.09 -6.26 4.58
N PRO A 34 7.82 -6.65 3.32
CA PRO A 34 8.85 -6.67 2.29
C PRO A 34 9.47 -5.27 2.07
N PRO A 35 10.80 -5.11 2.10
CA PRO A 35 11.45 -3.80 1.91
C PRO A 35 11.13 -3.12 0.56
N VAL A 36 10.72 -3.92 -0.43
CA VAL A 36 10.33 -3.41 -1.76
C VAL A 36 9.08 -2.54 -1.73
N LEU A 37 8.23 -2.65 -0.68
CA LEU A 37 6.99 -1.87 -0.59
C LEU A 37 7.22 -0.36 -0.64
N GLY A 38 8.31 0.14 -0.04
CA GLY A 38 8.66 1.56 -0.11
C GLY A 38 8.93 2.05 -1.55
N HIS A 39 9.41 1.18 -2.43
CA HIS A 39 9.60 1.50 -3.85
C HIS A 39 8.32 1.34 -4.66
N ILE A 40 7.48 0.36 -4.33
CA ILE A 40 6.21 0.08 -5.02
C ILE A 40 5.20 1.20 -4.73
N PHE A 41 5.07 1.57 -3.46
CA PHE A 41 4.19 2.64 -3.00
C PHE A 41 4.86 4.01 -2.97
N ALA A 42 6.01 4.15 -3.64
CA ALA A 42 6.65 5.45 -3.77
C ALA A 42 5.71 6.44 -4.48
N ASN A 43 5.43 7.57 -3.82
CA ASN A 43 4.59 8.66 -4.30
C ASN A 43 3.09 8.35 -4.40
N VAL A 44 2.59 7.28 -3.76
CA VAL A 44 1.13 7.16 -3.55
C VAL A 44 0.69 8.18 -2.52
N GLU A 45 -0.51 8.72 -2.68
CA GLU A 45 -1.07 9.69 -1.73
C GLU A 45 -1.63 9.02 -0.48
N MET A 46 -2.02 7.75 -0.61
CA MET A 46 -2.56 6.94 0.47
C MET A 46 -2.38 5.45 0.17
N ILE A 47 -2.32 4.63 1.21
CA ILE A 47 -2.37 3.17 1.14
C ILE A 47 -3.71 2.68 1.72
N PHE A 48 -4.41 1.85 0.98
CA PHE A 48 -5.57 1.09 1.44
C PHE A 48 -5.18 -0.35 1.75
N HIS A 49 -5.49 -0.80 2.96
CA HIS A 49 -5.43 -2.21 3.34
C HIS A 49 -6.84 -2.81 3.38
N ALA A 50 -7.13 -3.77 2.50
CA ALA A 50 -8.47 -4.29 2.29
C ALA A 50 -8.92 -5.36 3.32
N GLY A 51 -8.35 -5.37 4.53
CA GLY A 51 -8.64 -6.37 5.56
C GLY A 51 -7.53 -7.40 5.79
N ASP A 52 -7.70 -8.20 6.83
CA ASP A 52 -6.79 -9.31 7.19
C ASP A 52 -5.31 -8.90 7.38
N VAL A 53 -5.13 -7.80 8.11
CA VAL A 53 -3.81 -7.25 8.43
C VAL A 53 -2.97 -8.23 9.27
N GLY A 54 -3.60 -8.88 10.24
CA GLY A 54 -2.90 -9.53 11.35
C GLY A 54 -2.68 -8.52 12.48
N GLU A 55 -1.44 -8.36 12.93
CA GLU A 55 -1.07 -7.44 14.00
C GLU A 55 -1.05 -5.96 13.56
N LEU A 56 -1.39 -5.05 14.48
CA LEU A 56 -1.55 -3.62 14.17
C LEU A 56 -0.23 -2.89 13.84
N TRP A 57 0.93 -3.41 14.26
CA TRP A 57 2.23 -2.83 13.92
C TRP A 57 2.47 -2.75 12.41
N VAL A 58 1.78 -3.59 11.62
CA VAL A 58 1.83 -3.55 10.16
C VAL A 58 1.31 -2.21 9.65
N LEU A 59 0.24 -1.69 10.24
CA LEU A 59 -0.31 -0.38 9.87
C LEU A 59 0.65 0.75 10.25
N ASP A 60 1.33 0.63 11.39
CA ASP A 60 2.34 1.60 11.83
C ASP A 60 3.52 1.63 10.85
N GLU A 61 4.01 0.46 10.40
CA GLU A 61 5.08 0.38 9.41
C GLU A 61 4.66 0.90 8.03
N LEU A 62 3.46 0.52 7.54
CA LEU A 62 2.93 1.04 6.28
C LEU A 62 2.74 2.57 6.33
N SER A 63 2.37 3.11 7.50
CA SER A 63 2.18 4.55 7.69
C SER A 63 3.46 5.38 7.58
N GLN A 64 4.63 4.73 7.67
CA GLN A 64 5.92 5.37 7.38
C GLN A 64 6.11 5.67 5.89
N ILE A 65 5.35 5.02 5.00
CA ILE A 65 5.43 5.20 3.55
C ILE A 65 4.44 6.30 3.09
N ALA A 66 3.17 6.17 3.49
CA ALA A 66 2.09 7.10 3.17
C ALA A 66 0.94 6.90 4.18
N PRO A 67 0.00 7.86 4.32
CA PRO A 67 -1.19 7.67 5.16
C PRO A 67 -1.91 6.34 4.85
N VAL A 68 -2.39 5.65 5.88
CA VAL A 68 -3.02 4.32 5.74
C VAL A 68 -4.47 4.35 6.20
N ILE A 69 -5.35 3.76 5.41
CA ILE A 69 -6.70 3.37 5.83
C ILE A 69 -6.81 1.85 5.71
N ALA A 70 -7.30 1.21 6.75
CA ALA A 70 -7.55 -0.22 6.77
C ALA A 70 -9.00 -0.50 7.14
N VAL A 71 -9.57 -1.54 6.55
CA VAL A 71 -10.82 -2.15 7.01
C VAL A 71 -10.50 -3.39 7.85
N HIS A 72 -11.43 -3.77 8.74
CA HIS A 72 -11.32 -5.03 9.47
C HIS A 72 -11.84 -6.16 8.58
N GLY A 73 -10.98 -7.16 8.33
CA GLY A 73 -11.32 -8.40 7.61
C GLY A 73 -11.97 -9.44 8.52
#